data_AF-V5HCL1-F1
#
_entry.id   AF-V5HCL1-F1
#
_cell.length_a   1.000
_cell.length_b   1.000
_cell.length_c   1.000
_cell.angle_alpha   90.00
_cell.angle_beta   90.00
_cell.angle_gamma   90.00
#
_symmetry.space_group_name_H-M   'P 1'
#
loop_
_entity.id
_entity.type
_entity.pdbx_description
1 polymer ?
#
loop_
_entity_poly.entity_id
_entity_poly.type
_entity_poly.pdbx_seq_one_letter_code
_entity_poly.pdbx_strand_id
1 'polypeptide(L)'
;MEKMRRNLMWAWQLLFALLRLTASQASEHTIVFPRLLENRAANGQKTLVVNDHITLQLTPSSVFAEEFTVDTVEEGSPVKYYFQGEEYERNLYHDRHHKASLTIKYRQRHSGGRTDWKTFTH
;
A
#
# COMPACT_ATOMS: atom_id res chain seq x y z
N MET A 1 47.35 -36.85 0.53
CA MET A 1 45.97 -37.31 0.22
C MET A 1 44.91 -36.74 1.18
N GLU A 2 45.22 -36.47 2.46
CA GLU A 2 44.23 -35.98 3.44
C GLU A 2 43.76 -34.53 3.25
N LYS A 3 44.64 -33.65 2.74
CA LYS A 3 44.32 -32.22 2.51
C LYS A 3 43.15 -32.02 1.53
N MET A 4 43.04 -32.89 0.51
CA MET A 4 41.95 -32.85 -0.47
C MET A 4 40.61 -33.31 0.13
N ARG A 5 40.62 -34.29 1.05
CA ARG A 5 39.40 -34.79 1.72
C ARG A 5 38.78 -33.72 2.63
N ARG A 6 39.61 -32.93 3.32
CA ARG A 6 39.15 -31.81 4.15
C ARG A 6 38.51 -30.71 3.31
N ASN A 7 39.12 -30.32 2.18
CA ASN A 7 38.56 -29.30 1.29
C ASN A 7 37.21 -29.75 0.68
N LEU A 8 37.07 -31.05 0.38
CA LEU A 8 35.80 -31.62 -0.07
C LEU A 8 34.72 -31.57 1.01
N MET A 9 35.10 -31.73 2.28
CA MET A 9 34.19 -31.65 3.43
C MET A 9 33.68 -30.21 3.66
N TRP A 10 34.55 -29.21 3.55
CA TRP A 10 34.16 -27.78 3.63
C TRP A 10 33.29 -27.37 2.44
N ALA A 11 33.61 -27.86 1.23
CA ALA A 11 32.79 -27.62 0.05
C ALA A 11 31.38 -28.20 0.21
N TRP A 12 31.25 -29.38 0.82
CA TRP A 12 29.94 -29.98 1.11
C TRP A 12 29.17 -29.19 2.18
N GLN A 13 29.85 -28.73 3.23
CA GLN A 13 29.24 -27.88 4.27
C GLN A 13 28.73 -26.54 3.67
N LEU A 14 29.53 -25.90 2.81
CA LEU A 14 29.12 -24.71 2.07
C LEU A 14 27.96 -24.99 1.11
N LEU A 15 28.00 -26.10 0.39
CA LEU A 15 26.91 -26.52 -0.50
C LEU A 15 25.61 -26.75 0.28
N PHE A 16 25.69 -27.40 1.44
CA PHE A 16 24.54 -27.67 2.29
C PHE A 16 23.98 -26.39 2.91
N ALA A 17 24.85 -25.46 3.32
CA ALA A 17 24.46 -24.13 3.78
C ALA A 17 23.78 -23.31 2.66
N LEU A 18 24.32 -23.36 1.43
CA LEU A 18 23.69 -22.72 0.27
C LEU A 18 22.31 -23.31 -0.03
N LEU A 19 22.17 -24.64 0.03
CA LEU A 19 20.91 -25.34 -0.24
C LEU A 19 19.84 -25.00 0.81
N ARG A 20 20.23 -24.81 2.08
CA ARG A 20 19.33 -24.39 3.16
C ARG A 20 18.88 -22.94 3.01
N LEU A 21 19.75 -22.07 2.50
CA LEU A 21 19.44 -20.67 2.27
C LEU A 21 18.46 -20.47 1.09
N THR A 22 18.54 -21.31 0.05
CA THR A 22 17.61 -21.21 -1.09
C THR A 22 16.21 -21.77 -0.78
N ALA A 23 16.10 -22.72 0.16
CA ALA A 23 14.83 -23.35 0.52
C ALA A 23 13.89 -22.43 1.35
N SER A 24 14.40 -21.35 1.95
CA SER A 24 13.61 -20.46 2.82
C SER A 24 12.84 -19.35 2.07
N GLN A 25 12.92 -19.31 0.74
CA GLN A 25 12.39 -18.20 -0.06
C GLN A 25 11.09 -18.54 -0.82
N ALA A 26 10.27 -19.44 -0.28
CA ALA A 26 8.91 -19.63 -0.76
C ALA A 26 7.96 -18.76 0.08
N SER A 27 7.71 -17.52 -0.37
CA SER A 27 6.65 -16.70 0.24
C SER A 27 5.30 -17.27 -0.17
N GLU A 28 4.58 -17.87 0.78
CA GLU A 28 3.24 -18.38 0.55
C GLU A 28 2.26 -17.20 0.36
N HIS A 29 1.68 -17.08 -0.84
CA HIS A 29 0.63 -16.10 -1.09
C HIS A 29 -0.67 -16.57 -0.44
N THR A 30 -1.03 -15.96 0.69
CA THR A 30 -2.28 -16.27 1.41
C THR A 30 -3.40 -15.36 0.92
N ILE A 31 -4.54 -15.95 0.53
CA ILE A 31 -5.77 -15.20 0.25
C ILE A 31 -6.40 -14.80 1.59
N VAL A 32 -6.68 -13.50 1.75
CA VAL A 32 -7.31 -12.93 2.95
C VAL A 32 -8.59 -12.19 2.59
N PHE A 33 -9.49 -12.05 3.56
CA PHE A 33 -10.73 -11.29 3.44
C PHE A 33 -10.71 -10.12 4.41
N PRO A 34 -10.14 -8.97 4.00
CA PRO A 34 -9.98 -7.84 4.90
C PRO A 34 -11.34 -7.27 5.30
N ARG A 35 -11.43 -6.82 6.56
CA ARG A 35 -12.63 -6.20 7.12
C ARG A 35 -12.29 -4.77 7.55
N LEU A 36 -13.06 -3.81 7.03
CA LEU A 36 -12.99 -2.42 7.45
C LEU A 36 -14.11 -2.14 8.45
N LEU A 37 -13.73 -1.70 9.65
CA LEU A 37 -14.63 -1.37 10.74
C LEU A 37 -14.58 0.13 10.99
N GLU A 38 -15.75 0.76 11.12
CA GLU A 38 -15.84 2.19 11.43
C GLU A 38 -16.06 2.40 12.92
N ASN A 39 -15.34 3.34 13.51
CA ASN A 39 -15.55 3.68 14.91
C ASN A 39 -16.94 4.34 15.08
N ARG A 40 -17.60 4.06 16.20
CA ARG A 40 -18.87 4.70 16.58
C ARG A 40 -18.70 6.14 17.05
N ALA A 41 -17.48 6.53 17.41
CA ALA A 41 -17.15 7.92 17.70
C ALA A 41 -17.13 8.77 16.42
N ALA A 42 -17.56 10.04 16.51
CA ALA A 42 -17.59 10.98 15.40
C ALA A 42 -16.19 11.50 14.98
N ASN A 43 -15.11 10.76 15.26
CA ASN A 43 -13.72 11.17 15.02
C ASN A 43 -13.14 10.65 13.68
N GLY A 44 -13.94 9.94 12.89
CA GLY A 44 -13.52 9.42 11.58
C GLY A 44 -12.52 8.26 11.63
N GLN A 45 -12.17 7.74 12.81
CA GLN A 45 -11.24 6.62 12.91
C GLN A 45 -11.84 5.32 12.35
N LYS A 46 -10.98 4.51 11.74
CA LYS A 46 -11.34 3.20 11.19
C LYS A 46 -10.31 2.15 11.59
N THR A 47 -10.73 0.90 11.64
CA THR A 47 -9.86 -0.25 11.86
C THR A 47 -9.94 -1.17 10.66
N LEU A 48 -8.80 -1.43 10.01
CA LEU A 48 -8.69 -2.39 8.93
C LEU A 48 -8.01 -3.65 9.44
N VAL A 49 -8.80 -4.73 9.57
CA VAL A 49 -8.28 -6.05 9.91
C VAL A 49 -7.99 -6.79 8.61
N VAL A 50 -6.71 -7.00 8.31
CA VAL A 50 -6.29 -7.74 7.11
C VAL A 50 -6.30 -9.25 7.40
N ASN A 51 -5.69 -9.64 8.51
CA ASN A 51 -5.68 -11.00 9.07
C ASN A 51 -5.37 -10.95 10.57
N ASP A 52 -5.14 -12.09 11.21
CA ASP A 52 -4.87 -12.20 12.66
C ASP A 52 -3.54 -11.54 13.09
N HIS A 53 -2.67 -11.19 12.14
CA HIS A 53 -1.35 -10.63 12.40
C HIS A 53 -1.22 -9.16 11.99
N ILE A 54 -2.08 -8.68 11.08
CA ILE A 54 -2.03 -7.34 10.51
C ILE A 54 -3.38 -6.67 10.73
N THR A 55 -3.38 -5.71 11.66
CA THR A 55 -4.51 -4.82 11.93
C THR A 55 -4.01 -3.38 11.90
N LEU A 56 -4.65 -2.54 11.09
CA LEU A 56 -4.29 -1.14 10.93
C LEU A 56 -5.31 -0.25 11.63
N GLN A 57 -4.81 0.68 12.44
CA GLN A 57 -5.56 1.74 13.11
C GLN A 57 -5.45 3.01 12.27
N LEU A 58 -6.51 3.29 11.52
CA LEU A 58 -6.55 4.32 10.50
C LEU A 58 -7.11 5.62 11.07
N THR A 59 -6.29 6.66 11.04
CA THR A 59 -6.67 8.04 11.40
C THR A 59 -6.76 8.89 10.13
N PRO A 60 -7.76 9.78 10.00
CA PRO A 60 -7.81 10.73 8.89
C PRO A 60 -6.48 11.48 8.76
N SER A 61 -5.97 11.55 7.53
CA SER A 61 -4.73 12.26 7.24
C SER A 61 -5.02 13.73 6.96
N SER A 62 -4.13 14.60 7.43
CA SER A 62 -4.06 16.00 7.00
C SER A 62 -2.61 16.34 6.70
N VAL A 63 -2.31 16.48 5.41
CA VAL A 63 -0.96 16.56 4.80
C VAL A 63 -0.85 17.68 3.77
N PHE A 64 -1.96 18.12 3.17
CA PHE A 64 -2.04 19.21 2.22
C PHE A 64 -2.38 20.52 2.94
N ALA A 65 -2.05 21.64 2.29
CA ALA A 65 -2.58 22.94 2.67
C ALA A 65 -4.09 22.99 2.38
N GLU A 66 -4.80 23.91 3.04
CA GLU A 66 -6.23 24.14 2.82
C GLU A 66 -6.57 24.35 1.33
N GLU A 67 -5.76 25.17 0.65
CA GLU A 67 -5.79 25.36 -0.79
C GLU A 67 -4.36 25.29 -1.34
N PHE A 68 -4.18 24.64 -2.49
CA PHE A 68 -2.89 24.59 -3.19
C PHE A 68 -3.06 24.63 -4.70
N THR A 69 -2.01 25.11 -5.38
CA THR A 69 -1.98 25.19 -6.85
C THR A 69 -0.93 24.26 -7.43
N VAL A 70 -1.25 23.64 -8.56
CA VAL A 70 -0.29 22.88 -9.36
C VAL A 70 -0.14 23.53 -10.71
N ASP A 71 1.08 23.97 -11.00
CA ASP A 71 1.47 24.48 -12.31
C ASP A 71 2.05 23.33 -13.15
N THR A 72 1.48 23.11 -14.32
CA THR A 72 1.92 22.09 -15.28
C THR A 72 1.88 22.62 -16.71
N VAL A 73 2.33 21.81 -17.66
CA VAL A 73 2.22 22.09 -19.09
C VAL A 73 1.43 20.96 -19.73
N GLU A 74 0.28 21.29 -20.30
CA GLU A 74 -0.55 20.35 -21.05
C GLU A 74 -0.60 20.78 -22.52
N GLU A 75 -0.33 19.85 -23.44
CA GLU A 75 -0.33 20.11 -24.89
C GLU A 75 0.54 21.31 -25.30
N GLY A 76 1.63 21.55 -24.57
CA GLY A 76 2.56 22.67 -24.82
C GLY A 76 2.10 24.03 -24.25
N SER A 77 0.96 24.09 -23.59
CA SER A 77 0.44 25.30 -22.94
C SER A 77 0.56 25.22 -21.41
N PRO A 78 0.97 26.29 -20.71
CA PRO A 78 0.99 26.30 -19.25
C PRO A 78 -0.45 26.28 -18.71
N VAL A 79 -0.70 25.38 -17.77
CA VAL A 79 -1.99 25.20 -17.08
C VAL A 79 -1.75 25.27 -15.58
N LYS A 80 -2.62 26.00 -14.87
CA LYS A 80 -2.63 26.08 -13.40
C LYS A 80 -3.92 25.47 -12.87
N TYR A 81 -3.80 24.47 -12.01
CA TYR A 81 -4.91 23.86 -11.29
C TYR A 81 -4.99 24.41 -9.86
N TYR A 82 -6.22 24.60 -9.38
CA TYR A 82 -6.52 24.98 -8.01
C TYR A 82 -7.20 23.81 -7.32
N PHE A 83 -6.74 23.47 -6.12
CA PHE A 83 -7.20 22.31 -5.38
C PHE A 83 -7.50 22.68 -3.93
N GLN A 84 -8.56 22.10 -3.39
CA GLN A 84 -8.87 22.13 -1.96
C GLN A 84 -8.29 20.89 -1.29
N GLY A 85 -7.40 21.07 -0.32
CA GLY A 85 -6.71 19.96 0.37
C GLY A 85 -7.69 18.96 0.99
N GLU A 86 -8.75 19.46 1.63
CA GLU A 86 -9.79 18.65 2.26
C GLU A 86 -10.40 17.63 1.28
N GLU A 87 -10.62 18.02 0.02
CA GLU A 87 -11.19 17.12 -0.97
C GLU A 87 -10.29 15.90 -1.20
N TYR A 88 -8.98 16.09 -1.26
CA TYR A 88 -8.01 15.02 -1.48
C TYR A 88 -7.74 14.20 -0.21
N GLU A 89 -8.03 14.76 0.96
CA GLU A 89 -7.84 14.12 2.26
C GLU A 89 -9.04 13.31 2.74
N ARG A 90 -10.24 13.59 2.23
CA ARG A 90 -11.51 12.99 2.70
C ARG A 90 -11.50 11.45 2.83
N ASN A 91 -10.70 10.80 1.99
CA ASN A 91 -10.58 9.33 1.94
C ASN A 91 -9.16 8.84 2.28
N LEU A 92 -8.26 9.74 2.68
CA LEU A 92 -6.87 9.45 2.98
C LEU A 92 -6.71 9.20 4.48
N TYR A 93 -6.15 8.05 4.82
CA TYR A 93 -5.92 7.64 6.19
C TYR A 93 -4.49 7.19 6.39
N HIS A 94 -3.96 7.34 7.60
CA HIS A 94 -2.66 6.84 7.99
C HIS A 94 -2.73 5.97 9.24
N ASP A 95 -1.82 5.00 9.31
CA ASP A 95 -1.49 4.25 10.52
C ASP A 95 -0.06 4.61 10.93
N ARG A 96 0.11 5.23 12.10
CA ARG A 96 1.43 5.66 12.58
C ARG A 96 2.33 4.49 13.00
N HIS A 97 1.74 3.42 13.53
CA HIS A 97 2.47 2.26 14.04
C HIS A 97 3.10 1.47 12.89
N HIS A 98 2.31 1.21 11.86
CA HIS A 98 2.70 0.46 10.65
C HIS A 98 3.30 1.35 9.56
N LYS A 99 3.32 2.67 9.76
CA LYS A 99 3.81 3.67 8.79
C LYS A 99 3.16 3.49 7.41
N ALA A 100 1.86 3.19 7.42
CA ALA A 100 1.08 2.92 6.23
C ALA A 100 0.16 4.09 5.91
N SER A 101 -0.11 4.31 4.63
CA SER A 101 -1.12 5.26 4.14
C SER A 101 -2.07 4.54 3.20
N LEU A 102 -3.36 4.81 3.31
CA LEU A 102 -4.42 4.14 2.54
C LEU A 102 -5.46 5.14 2.06
N THR A 103 -5.88 4.97 0.80
CA THR A 103 -7.04 5.65 0.23
C THR A 103 -8.21 4.69 0.18
N ILE A 104 -9.29 4.98 0.93
CA ILE A 104 -10.47 4.13 0.98
C ILE A 104 -11.50 4.61 -0.03
N LYS A 105 -11.83 3.77 -1.02
CA LYS A 105 -12.87 4.06 -2.02
C LYS A 105 -14.08 3.16 -1.81
N TYR A 106 -15.23 3.77 -1.52
CA TYR A 106 -16.49 3.05 -1.45
C TYR A 106 -17.03 2.85 -2.86
N ARG A 107 -17.37 1.60 -3.21
CA ARG A 107 -18.06 1.31 -4.47
C ARG A 107 -19.49 1.86 -4.37
N GLN A 108 -19.69 3.05 -4.93
CA GLN A 108 -21.02 3.57 -5.21
C GLN A 108 -21.63 2.70 -6.31
N ARG A 109 -22.76 2.04 -6.03
CA ARG A 109 -23.46 1.27 -7.07
C ARG A 109 -24.15 2.29 -7.97
N HIS A 110 -23.58 2.51 -9.15
CA HIS A 110 -24.12 3.41 -10.18
C HIS A 110 -25.53 2.94 -10.54
N SER A 111 -26.56 3.68 -10.13
CA SER A 111 -27.89 3.57 -10.72
C SER A 111 -27.83 4.17 -12.12
N GLY A 112 -28.30 3.42 -13.12
CA GLY A 112 -28.02 3.65 -14.53
C GLY A 112 -28.16 5.10 -14.98
N GLY A 113 -27.02 5.68 -15.38
CA GLY A 113 -26.93 6.92 -16.12
C GLY A 113 -25.66 6.87 -16.96
N ARG A 114 -25.83 6.85 -18.28
CA ARG A 114 -24.77 6.80 -19.28
C ARG A 114 -23.81 7.98 -19.05
N THR A 115 -22.61 7.71 -18.56
CA THR A 115 -21.51 8.67 -18.53
C THR A 115 -20.36 8.10 -19.32
N ASP A 116 -19.90 8.89 -20.29
CA ASP A 116 -18.69 8.75 -21.09
C ASP A 116 -17.46 8.96 -20.19
N TRP A 117 -16.46 8.09 -20.30
CA TRP A 117 -15.35 7.96 -19.35
C TRP A 117 -14.08 8.13 -20.15
N LYS A 118 -13.60 9.38 -20.22
CA LYS A 118 -12.20 9.65 -20.55
C LYS A 118 -11.37 9.37 -19.31
N THR A 119 -10.77 8.20 -19.28
CA THR A 119 -9.80 7.78 -18.28
C THR A 119 -8.54 8.63 -18.45
N PHE A 120 -8.24 9.51 -17.49
CA PHE A 120 -6.88 10.02 -17.31
C PHE A 120 -6.13 9.03 -16.42
N THR A 121 -5.39 8.15 -17.06
CA THR A 121 -4.33 7.37 -16.42
C THR A 121 -3.02 8.07 -16.77
N HIS A 122 -2.30 8.52 -15.74
CA HIS A 122 -0.91 8.94 -15.84
C HIS A 122 0.01 7.73 -16.00
#